data_AF-A0A8B7UJU2-F1
#
_entry.id   AF-A0A8B7UJU2-F1
#
_cell.length_a   1.000
_cell.length_b   1.000
_cell.length_c   1.000
_cell.angle_alpha   90.00
_cell.angle_beta   90.00
_cell.angle_gamma   90.00
#
_symmetry.space_group_name_H-M   'P 1'
#
loop_
_entity.id
_entity.type
_entity.pdbx_description
1 polymer ?
#
loop_
_entity_poly.entity_id
_entity_poly.type
_entity_poly.pdbx_seq_one_letter_code
_entity_poly.pdbx_strand_id
1 'polypeptide(L)'
;MAAAAGGGPGATAGAVSAGGAAAAAGLAIYRRKDGGPASKFWESPDTVSQLDSVRVWLGKHYKKYVHADAPTNKTLAGLVVQLLQFQEDAFGKHVTNPAFTKLPAKCFMDFKAGGTLCHILGAAYKYKNEQGWRRFDLQNPSRMDRNVEMFMNIEKTLVQNNCLTRPNIYLIPDIDLKLANKLKDIIKRHQGTFTDEKSKASHHIYPFPSSQEDGKLIFG
;
A
#
# COMPACT_ATOMS: atom_id res chain seq x y z
N MET A 1 -13.42 -39.35 66.62
CA MET A 1 -12.13 -39.03 67.27
C MET A 1 -11.12 -38.80 66.17
N ALA A 2 -10.26 -37.79 66.11
CA ALA A 2 -10.00 -36.62 66.93
C ALA A 2 -9.39 -35.55 66.01
N ALA A 3 -9.51 -34.30 66.42
CA ALA A 3 -9.00 -33.11 65.76
C ALA A 3 -7.47 -32.97 65.88
N ALA A 4 -6.85 -32.23 64.95
CA ALA A 4 -5.78 -31.29 65.28
C ALA A 4 -5.67 -30.20 64.19
N ALA A 5 -5.62 -28.97 64.65
CA ALA A 5 -5.56 -27.73 63.88
C ALA A 5 -4.18 -27.06 64.01
N GLY A 6 -3.91 -26.12 63.10
CA GLY A 6 -2.87 -25.07 63.21
C GLY A 6 -2.07 -24.95 61.90
N GLY A 7 -1.83 -23.78 61.29
CA GLY A 7 -2.16 -22.38 61.56
C GLY A 7 -1.93 -21.58 60.25
N GLY A 8 -2.47 -20.35 60.15
CA GLY A 8 -2.47 -19.52 58.93
C GLY A 8 -1.15 -18.78 58.65
N PRO A 9 -1.20 -17.61 57.98
CA PRO A 9 -1.60 -17.43 56.59
C PRO A 9 -0.45 -16.84 55.75
N GLY A 10 -0.17 -17.43 54.58
CA GLY A 10 0.75 -16.87 53.59
C GLY A 10 -0.01 -16.14 52.50
N ALA A 11 0.13 -14.82 52.46
CA ALA A 11 -0.40 -13.95 51.42
C ALA A 11 0.25 -14.28 50.06
N THR A 12 -0.57 -14.56 49.04
CA THR A 12 -0.14 -14.40 47.64
C THR A 12 -1.21 -13.62 46.88
N ALA A 13 -0.77 -12.49 46.35
CA ALA A 13 -1.55 -11.50 45.65
C ALA A 13 -2.17 -12.06 44.37
N GLY A 14 -3.43 -11.70 44.14
CA GLY A 14 -4.11 -11.91 42.88
C GLY A 14 -3.48 -11.06 41.78
N ALA A 15 -3.01 -11.72 40.72
CA ALA A 15 -2.67 -11.07 39.47
C ALA A 15 -3.93 -11.06 38.59
N VAL A 16 -4.54 -9.88 38.53
CA VAL A 16 -5.60 -9.50 37.59
C VAL A 16 -5.16 -9.78 36.15
N SER A 17 -6.00 -10.50 35.42
CA SER A 17 -5.92 -10.70 33.98
C SER A 17 -6.21 -9.39 33.25
N ALA A 18 -5.18 -8.61 32.94
CA ALA A 18 -5.27 -7.52 31.98
C ALA A 18 -4.98 -8.07 30.58
N GLY A 19 -5.99 -7.99 29.70
CA GLY A 19 -5.87 -8.35 28.30
C GLY A 19 -4.70 -7.63 27.64
N GLY A 20 -3.71 -8.42 27.21
CA GLY A 20 -2.59 -7.93 26.43
C GLY A 20 -3.05 -7.57 25.03
N ALA A 21 -3.25 -6.27 24.80
CA ALA A 21 -3.19 -5.67 23.46
C ALA A 21 -1.78 -5.92 22.89
N ALA A 22 -1.58 -7.09 22.29
CA ALA A 22 -0.31 -7.47 21.70
C ALA A 22 -0.19 -6.89 20.29
N ALA A 23 0.76 -5.96 20.17
CA ALA A 23 1.53 -5.62 18.98
C ALA A 23 0.83 -4.87 17.84
N ALA A 24 0.45 -3.62 18.10
CA ALA A 24 0.47 -2.55 17.10
C ALA A 24 1.76 -1.70 17.19
N ALA A 25 2.88 -2.30 17.61
CA ALA A 25 4.17 -1.64 17.76
C ALA A 25 5.14 -2.12 16.68
N GLY A 26 5.43 -1.27 15.69
CA GLY A 26 6.64 -1.41 14.86
C GLY A 26 6.51 -1.30 13.33
N LEU A 27 5.35 -0.98 12.74
CA LEU A 27 5.23 -0.68 11.29
C LEU A 27 5.80 0.70 10.90
N ALA A 28 6.71 1.23 11.70
CA ALA A 28 7.42 2.47 11.40
C ALA A 28 8.44 2.21 10.29
N ILE A 29 8.00 2.47 9.06
CA ILE A 29 8.82 3.05 7.99
C ILE A 29 10.00 2.16 7.55
N TYR A 30 9.71 1.10 6.79
CA TYR A 30 10.63 0.63 5.75
C TYR A 30 10.43 1.36 4.41
N ARG A 31 9.96 2.63 4.43
CA ARG A 31 10.13 3.48 3.24
C ARG A 31 11.61 3.77 3.12
N ARG A 32 12.29 3.06 2.23
CA ARG A 32 13.65 3.47 1.84
C ARG A 32 13.58 4.89 1.25
N LYS A 33 14.56 5.73 1.57
CA LYS A 33 14.66 7.14 1.14
C LYS A 33 14.69 7.29 -0.40
N ASP A 34 14.98 6.21 -1.11
CA ASP A 34 15.00 6.09 -2.56
C ASP A 34 13.67 5.58 -3.16
N GLY A 35 12.77 5.00 -2.36
CA GLY A 35 11.53 4.39 -2.82
C GLY A 35 11.67 2.93 -3.26
N GLY A 36 12.89 2.38 -3.30
CA GLY A 36 13.17 1.03 -3.80
C GLY A 36 12.54 -0.08 -2.94
N PRO A 37 12.31 -1.28 -3.49
CA PRO A 37 11.76 -2.40 -2.75
C PRO A 37 12.62 -2.73 -1.52
N ALA A 38 11.96 -2.99 -0.40
CA ALA A 38 12.60 -3.52 0.79
C ALA A 38 12.81 -5.03 0.61
N SER A 39 13.72 -5.47 -0.27
CA SER A 39 13.87 -6.89 -0.64
C SER A 39 14.09 -7.79 0.58
N LYS A 40 14.92 -7.36 1.55
CA LYS A 40 15.14 -8.08 2.82
C LYS A 40 13.86 -8.30 3.63
N PHE A 41 12.92 -7.36 3.59
CA PHE A 41 11.63 -7.50 4.26
C PHE A 41 10.77 -8.54 3.54
N TRP A 42 10.68 -8.47 2.22
CA TRP A 42 9.86 -9.39 1.43
C TRP A 42 10.41 -10.82 1.40
N GLU A 43 11.72 -10.97 1.51
CA GLU A 43 12.41 -12.27 1.55
C GLU A 43 12.45 -12.89 2.96
N SER A 44 12.06 -12.13 4.01
CA SER A 44 12.10 -12.65 5.37
C SER A 44 11.08 -13.78 5.57
N PRO A 45 11.42 -14.83 6.36
CA PRO A 45 10.49 -15.91 6.67
C PRO A 45 9.16 -15.42 7.25
N ASP A 46 9.21 -14.39 8.10
CA ASP A 46 8.02 -13.81 8.73
C ASP A 46 7.07 -13.19 7.70
N THR A 47 7.59 -12.42 6.74
CA THR A 47 6.76 -11.82 5.68
C THR A 47 6.25 -12.88 4.71
N VAL A 48 7.10 -13.85 4.35
CA VAL A 48 6.70 -14.96 3.47
C VAL A 48 5.59 -15.80 4.10
N SER A 49 5.62 -16.04 5.42
CA SER A 49 4.54 -16.75 6.10
C SER A 49 3.20 -16.00 6.05
N GLN A 50 3.22 -14.66 6.17
CA GLN A 50 2.02 -13.82 6.09
C GLN A 50 1.34 -13.83 4.72
N LEU A 51 2.03 -14.26 3.66
CA LEU A 51 1.44 -14.40 2.32
C LEU A 51 0.53 -15.63 2.16
N ASP A 52 0.43 -16.50 3.18
CA ASP A 52 -0.41 -17.69 3.06
C ASP A 52 -1.90 -17.35 2.86
N SER A 53 -2.42 -16.38 3.60
CA SER A 53 -3.78 -15.85 3.44
C SER A 53 -4.04 -15.36 2.02
N VAL A 54 -3.06 -14.63 1.44
CA VAL A 54 -3.10 -14.11 0.08
C VAL A 54 -3.09 -15.25 -0.94
N ARG A 55 -2.19 -16.23 -0.77
CA ARG A 55 -2.08 -17.41 -1.63
C ARG A 55 -3.38 -18.20 -1.66
N VAL A 56 -3.95 -18.50 -0.50
CA VAL A 56 -5.22 -19.23 -0.38
C VAL A 56 -6.35 -18.45 -1.05
N TRP A 57 -6.43 -17.13 -0.82
CA TRP A 57 -7.46 -16.30 -1.43
C TRP A 57 -7.34 -16.26 -2.96
N LEU A 58 -6.12 -16.13 -3.51
CA LEU A 58 -5.86 -16.20 -4.95
C LEU A 58 -6.28 -17.56 -5.52
N GLY A 59 -5.95 -18.66 -4.83
CA GLY A 59 -6.35 -20.00 -5.22
C GLY A 59 -7.87 -20.21 -5.28
N LYS A 60 -8.65 -19.43 -4.51
CA LYS A 60 -10.11 -19.46 -4.52
C LYS A 60 -10.72 -18.52 -5.57
N HIS A 61 -10.32 -17.26 -5.58
CA HIS A 61 -10.98 -16.20 -6.37
C HIS A 61 -10.38 -16.00 -7.78
N TYR A 62 -9.11 -16.36 -7.95
CA TYR A 62 -8.38 -16.27 -9.21
C TYR A 62 -7.94 -17.66 -9.72
N LYS A 63 -8.60 -18.74 -9.28
CA LYS A 63 -8.25 -20.15 -9.60
C LYS A 63 -7.94 -20.36 -11.07
N LYS A 64 -8.80 -19.87 -11.97
CA LYS A 64 -8.63 -20.03 -13.43
C LYS A 64 -7.34 -19.40 -13.98
N TYR A 65 -6.77 -18.42 -13.27
CA TYR A 65 -5.56 -17.71 -13.67
C TYR A 65 -4.29 -18.25 -13.02
N VAL A 66 -4.41 -18.85 -11.83
CA VAL A 66 -3.26 -19.32 -11.05
C VAL A 66 -3.11 -20.85 -11.03
N HIS A 67 -4.14 -21.63 -11.37
CA HIS A 67 -4.11 -23.08 -11.18
C HIS A 67 -3.04 -23.79 -12.00
N ALA A 68 -2.80 -23.38 -13.24
CA ALA A 68 -1.79 -23.97 -14.11
C ALA A 68 -0.35 -23.73 -13.61
N ASP A 69 -0.14 -22.70 -12.78
CA ASP A 69 1.15 -22.27 -12.25
C ASP A 69 0.93 -21.71 -10.84
N ALA A 70 0.56 -22.60 -9.92
CA ALA A 70 0.09 -22.23 -8.59
C ALA A 70 1.22 -21.57 -7.80
N PRO A 71 1.05 -20.33 -7.32
CA PRO A 71 2.11 -19.63 -6.64
C PRO A 71 2.37 -20.20 -5.24
N THR A 72 3.64 -20.21 -4.86
CA THR A 72 4.07 -20.37 -3.47
C THR A 72 4.17 -19.00 -2.80
N ASN A 73 4.20 -18.96 -1.47
CA ASN A 73 4.41 -17.70 -0.75
C ASN A 73 5.72 -17.01 -1.18
N LYS A 74 6.78 -17.79 -1.42
CA LYS A 74 8.08 -17.28 -1.87
C LYS A 74 7.99 -16.65 -3.27
N THR A 75 7.25 -17.26 -4.20
CA THR A 75 7.08 -16.69 -5.54
C THR A 75 6.19 -15.46 -5.52
N LEU A 76 5.19 -15.39 -4.64
CA LEU A 76 4.39 -14.17 -4.43
C LEU A 76 5.26 -13.03 -3.88
N ALA A 77 6.08 -13.29 -2.86
CA ALA A 77 7.00 -12.30 -2.32
C ALA A 77 7.96 -11.76 -3.42
N GLY A 78 8.54 -12.66 -4.20
CA GLY A 78 9.40 -12.28 -5.33
C GLY A 78 8.67 -11.45 -6.39
N LEU A 79 7.41 -11.76 -6.68
CA LEU A 79 6.59 -10.95 -7.59
C LEU A 79 6.31 -9.56 -7.01
N VAL A 80 6.04 -9.43 -5.71
CA VAL A 80 5.85 -8.11 -5.08
C VAL A 80 7.12 -7.26 -5.19
N VAL A 81 8.30 -7.85 -4.95
CA VAL A 81 9.58 -7.16 -5.14
C VAL A 81 9.75 -6.68 -6.58
N GLN A 82 9.44 -7.51 -7.57
CA GLN A 82 9.51 -7.13 -8.99
C GLN A 82 8.53 -6.00 -9.34
N LEU A 83 7.29 -6.05 -8.83
CA LEU A 83 6.29 -4.99 -9.04
C LEU A 83 6.75 -3.67 -8.42
N LEU A 84 7.24 -3.70 -7.18
CA LEU A 84 7.76 -2.52 -6.51
C LEU A 84 8.97 -1.93 -7.24
N GLN A 85 9.90 -2.79 -7.70
CA GLN A 85 11.06 -2.36 -8.46
C GLN A 85 10.66 -1.69 -9.77
N PHE A 86 9.82 -2.36 -10.57
CA PHE A 86 9.32 -1.81 -11.83
C PHE A 86 8.63 -0.46 -11.63
N GLN A 87 7.83 -0.34 -10.57
CA GLN A 87 7.14 0.90 -10.25
C GLN A 87 8.13 2.05 -9.96
N GLU A 88 9.27 1.79 -9.32
CA GLU A 88 10.30 2.81 -9.13
C GLU A 88 11.02 3.15 -10.43
N ASP A 89 11.35 2.14 -11.25
CA ASP A 89 12.09 2.35 -12.50
C ASP A 89 11.25 3.03 -13.59
N ALA A 90 9.95 2.71 -13.64
CA ALA A 90 9.03 3.21 -14.67
C ALA A 90 8.31 4.50 -14.25
N PHE A 91 8.03 4.68 -12.96
CA PHE A 91 7.16 5.74 -12.46
C PHE A 91 7.78 6.52 -11.27
N GLY A 92 9.03 6.24 -10.91
CA GLY A 92 9.70 6.85 -9.78
C GLY A 92 10.13 8.29 -10.04
N LYS A 93 10.71 8.90 -9.00
CA LYS A 93 11.11 10.33 -8.99
C LYS A 93 12.12 10.73 -10.05
N HIS A 94 12.88 9.77 -10.59
CA HIS A 94 13.89 10.00 -11.60
C HIS A 94 13.34 9.94 -13.03
N VAL A 95 12.06 9.55 -13.19
CA VAL A 95 11.39 9.48 -14.48
C VAL A 95 10.70 10.81 -14.76
N THR A 96 11.09 11.44 -15.87
CA THR A 96 10.44 12.67 -16.35
C THR A 96 9.09 12.31 -16.99
N ASN A 97 8.01 12.91 -16.49
CA ASN A 97 6.64 12.72 -16.98
C ASN A 97 6.19 11.24 -17.06
N PRO A 98 6.11 10.54 -15.91
CA PRO A 98 5.78 9.12 -15.88
C PRO A 98 4.35 8.87 -16.40
N ALA A 99 4.17 7.77 -17.14
CA ALA A 99 2.88 7.38 -17.74
C ALA A 99 1.81 6.97 -16.71
N PHE A 100 2.22 6.72 -15.46
CA PHE A 100 1.36 6.21 -14.40
C PHE A 100 1.80 6.77 -13.04
N THR A 101 0.85 6.97 -12.12
CA THR A 101 1.15 7.37 -10.74
C THR A 101 1.36 6.13 -9.89
N LYS A 102 2.49 6.03 -9.19
CA LYS A 102 2.78 4.89 -8.31
C LYS A 102 1.61 4.52 -7.41
N LEU A 103 1.32 3.23 -7.32
CA LEU A 103 0.41 2.67 -6.32
C LEU A 103 0.97 2.98 -4.92
N PRO A 104 0.12 3.42 -3.97
CA PRO A 104 0.55 3.67 -2.60
C PRO A 104 1.19 2.43 -1.96
N ALA A 105 2.33 2.59 -1.28
CA ALA A 105 3.03 1.48 -0.62
C ALA A 105 2.13 0.69 0.35
N LYS A 106 1.17 1.35 1.01
CA LYS A 106 0.18 0.71 1.88
C LYS A 106 -0.65 -0.36 1.15
N CYS A 107 -0.88 -0.22 -0.15
CA CYS A 107 -1.63 -1.18 -0.95
C CYS A 107 -0.89 -2.53 -1.07
N PHE A 108 0.44 -2.55 -0.89
CA PHE A 108 1.22 -3.78 -0.86
C PHE A 108 1.32 -4.39 0.55
N MET A 109 0.89 -3.69 1.60
CA MET A 109 1.08 -4.10 2.99
C MET A 109 -0.21 -4.65 3.63
N ASP A 110 -1.27 -4.89 2.85
CA ASP A 110 -2.52 -5.46 3.33
C ASP A 110 -2.59 -6.96 3.04
N PHE A 111 -2.04 -7.76 3.96
CA PHE A 111 -1.96 -9.23 3.87
C PHE A 111 -3.29 -9.94 4.19
N LYS A 112 -4.38 -9.21 4.43
CA LYS A 112 -5.67 -9.82 4.75
C LYS A 112 -6.23 -10.57 3.55
N ALA A 113 -7.01 -11.62 3.79
CA ALA A 113 -7.78 -12.28 2.73
C ALA A 113 -8.75 -11.27 2.10
N GLY A 114 -8.65 -11.08 0.78
CA GLY A 114 -9.41 -10.04 0.06
C GLY A 114 -8.90 -8.61 0.29
N GLY A 115 -7.75 -8.45 0.94
CA GLY A 115 -7.08 -7.17 1.10
C GLY A 115 -6.49 -6.64 -0.21
N THR A 116 -5.95 -5.44 -0.17
CA THR A 116 -5.46 -4.76 -1.39
C THR A 116 -4.36 -5.56 -2.10
N LEU A 117 -3.47 -6.25 -1.36
CA LEU A 117 -2.42 -7.07 -1.93
C LEU A 117 -2.97 -8.26 -2.74
N CYS A 118 -4.08 -8.85 -2.28
CA CYS A 118 -4.78 -9.92 -3.01
C CYS A 118 -5.26 -9.44 -4.38
N HIS A 119 -5.81 -8.23 -4.45
CA HIS A 119 -6.30 -7.64 -5.69
C HIS A 119 -5.15 -7.23 -6.63
N ILE A 120 -4.02 -6.75 -6.10
CA ILE A 120 -2.81 -6.46 -6.90
C ILE A 120 -2.33 -7.73 -7.60
N LEU A 121 -2.07 -8.78 -6.81
CA LEU A 121 -1.52 -10.03 -7.33
C LEU A 121 -2.53 -10.74 -8.23
N GLY A 122 -3.81 -10.75 -7.86
CA GLY A 122 -4.87 -11.34 -8.67
C GLY A 122 -4.98 -10.68 -10.05
N ALA A 123 -4.98 -9.34 -10.11
CA ALA A 123 -4.98 -8.61 -11.38
C ALA A 123 -3.73 -8.88 -12.21
N ALA A 124 -2.54 -8.94 -11.58
CA ALA A 124 -1.30 -9.27 -12.27
C ALA A 124 -1.34 -10.69 -12.89
N TYR A 125 -1.81 -11.69 -12.15
CA TYR A 125 -1.95 -13.07 -12.65
C TYR A 125 -3.01 -13.19 -13.76
N LYS A 126 -4.13 -12.48 -13.61
CA LYS A 126 -5.15 -12.39 -14.65
C LYS A 126 -4.55 -11.83 -15.95
N TYR A 127 -3.84 -10.71 -15.86
CA TYR A 127 -3.20 -10.08 -17.01
C TYR A 127 -2.11 -10.96 -17.63
N LYS A 128 -1.24 -11.59 -16.80
CA LYS A 128 -0.24 -12.59 -17.25
C LYS A 128 -0.88 -13.67 -18.12
N ASN A 129 -2.02 -14.21 -17.68
CA ASN A 129 -2.75 -15.25 -18.41
C ASN A 129 -3.34 -14.71 -19.72
N GLU A 130 -4.01 -13.55 -19.68
CA GLU A 130 -4.59 -12.91 -20.88
C GLU A 130 -3.54 -12.58 -21.94
N GLN A 131 -2.31 -12.27 -21.53
CA GLN A 131 -1.17 -12.02 -22.44
C GLN A 131 -0.42 -13.30 -22.84
N GLY A 132 -0.81 -14.49 -22.35
CA GLY A 132 -0.15 -15.76 -22.67
C GLY A 132 1.29 -15.86 -22.14
N TRP A 133 1.64 -15.15 -21.07
CA TRP A 133 3.00 -15.15 -20.55
C TRP A 133 3.32 -16.42 -19.76
N ARG A 134 4.46 -17.06 -20.08
CA ARG A 134 4.98 -18.18 -19.27
C ARG A 134 5.39 -17.74 -17.87
N ARG A 135 6.07 -16.60 -17.75
CA ARG A 135 6.54 -16.00 -16.49
C ARG A 135 6.41 -14.49 -16.51
N PHE A 136 6.36 -13.90 -15.32
CA PHE A 136 6.58 -12.46 -15.14
C PHE A 136 8.03 -12.12 -15.50
N ASP A 137 8.20 -11.03 -16.24
CA ASP A 137 9.51 -10.55 -16.69
C ASP A 137 9.44 -9.01 -16.78
N LEU A 138 9.45 -8.38 -15.60
CA LEU A 138 9.25 -6.93 -15.48
C LEU A 138 10.51 -6.13 -15.82
N GLN A 139 11.68 -6.77 -15.84
CA GLN A 139 12.95 -6.12 -16.17
C GLN A 139 13.23 -6.07 -17.68
N ASN A 140 12.52 -6.87 -18.48
CA ASN A 140 12.72 -6.91 -19.91
C ASN A 140 12.17 -5.65 -20.59
N PRO A 141 13.03 -4.79 -21.19
CA PRO A 141 12.60 -3.53 -21.79
C PRO A 141 11.63 -3.73 -22.97
N SER A 142 11.72 -4.86 -23.68
CA SER A 142 10.79 -5.18 -24.77
C SER A 142 9.35 -5.42 -24.30
N ARG A 143 9.12 -5.58 -22.99
CA ARG A 143 7.80 -5.73 -22.38
C ARG A 143 7.31 -4.45 -21.70
N MET A 144 8.04 -3.33 -21.80
CA MET A 144 7.77 -2.12 -21.03
C MET A 144 6.31 -1.65 -21.15
N ASP A 145 5.81 -1.43 -22.36
CA ASP A 145 4.43 -0.95 -22.57
C ASP A 145 3.39 -1.91 -22.00
N ARG A 146 3.60 -3.21 -22.17
CA ARG A 146 2.70 -4.23 -21.62
C ARG A 146 2.77 -4.32 -20.10
N ASN A 147 3.93 -4.07 -19.50
CA ASN A 147 4.09 -4.00 -18.06
C ASN A 147 3.40 -2.73 -17.51
N VAL A 148 3.48 -1.59 -18.20
CA VAL A 148 2.73 -0.37 -17.84
C VAL A 148 1.21 -0.63 -17.92
N GLU A 149 0.74 -1.27 -18.98
CA GLU A 149 -0.67 -1.65 -19.15
C GLU A 149 -1.15 -2.60 -18.03
N MET A 150 -0.29 -3.51 -17.55
CA MET A 150 -0.58 -4.34 -16.38
C MET A 150 -0.85 -3.48 -15.13
N PHE A 151 -0.04 -2.44 -14.88
CA PHE A 151 -0.25 -1.53 -13.74
C PHE A 151 -1.54 -0.72 -13.86
N MET A 152 -1.93 -0.31 -15.07
CA MET A 152 -3.22 0.34 -15.30
C MET A 152 -4.39 -0.60 -14.97
N ASN A 153 -4.29 -1.89 -15.32
CA ASN A 153 -5.30 -2.90 -14.97
C ASN A 153 -5.36 -3.20 -13.47
N ILE A 154 -4.20 -3.20 -12.79
CA ILE A 154 -4.13 -3.29 -11.32
C ILE A 154 -4.83 -2.09 -10.69
N GLU A 155 -4.53 -0.86 -11.11
CA GLU A 155 -5.17 0.36 -10.60
C GLU A 155 -6.69 0.30 -10.74
N LYS A 156 -7.15 -0.05 -11.95
CA LYS A 156 -8.58 -0.19 -12.24
C LYS A 156 -9.24 -1.19 -11.31
N THR A 157 -8.60 -2.33 -11.06
CA THR A 157 -9.09 -3.35 -10.13
C THR A 157 -9.15 -2.82 -8.70
N LEU A 158 -8.14 -2.07 -8.24
CA LEU A 158 -8.11 -1.50 -6.90
C LEU A 158 -9.21 -0.45 -6.69
N VAL A 159 -9.47 0.40 -7.69
CA VAL A 159 -10.57 1.37 -7.63
C VAL A 159 -11.92 0.66 -7.57
N GLN A 160 -12.14 -0.36 -8.41
CA GLN A 160 -13.39 -1.12 -8.43
C GLN A 160 -13.68 -1.87 -7.13
N ASN A 161 -12.64 -2.28 -6.40
CA ASN A 161 -12.77 -2.99 -5.12
C ASN A 161 -12.62 -2.05 -3.91
N ASN A 162 -12.73 -0.72 -4.10
CA ASN A 162 -12.58 0.30 -3.05
C ASN A 162 -11.26 0.20 -2.26
N CYS A 163 -10.23 -0.38 -2.87
CA CYS A 163 -8.89 -0.55 -2.33
C CYS A 163 -7.99 0.67 -2.63
N LEU A 164 -8.40 1.51 -3.58
CA LEU A 164 -7.74 2.76 -3.95
C LEU A 164 -8.81 3.83 -4.19
N THR A 165 -8.71 4.94 -3.47
CA THR A 165 -9.60 6.10 -3.65
C THR A 165 -8.86 7.18 -4.42
N ARG A 166 -9.48 7.67 -5.49
CA ARG A 166 -8.95 8.82 -6.24
C ARG A 166 -9.18 10.11 -5.44
N PRO A 167 -8.20 11.01 -5.34
CA PRO A 167 -8.34 12.22 -4.57
C PRO A 167 -9.40 13.14 -5.21
N ASN A 168 -10.31 13.66 -4.41
CA ASN A 168 -11.30 14.66 -4.80
C ASN A 168 -10.95 15.97 -4.10
N ILE A 169 -10.51 16.96 -4.86
CA ILE A 169 -9.78 18.11 -4.33
C ILE A 169 -10.64 19.37 -4.42
N TYR A 170 -10.66 20.11 -3.32
CA TYR A 170 -11.22 21.46 -3.25
C TYR A 170 -10.08 22.48 -3.18
N LEU A 171 -10.12 23.43 -4.10
CA LEU A 171 -9.23 24.58 -4.13
C LEU A 171 -9.93 25.76 -3.45
N ILE A 172 -9.26 26.39 -2.49
CA ILE A 172 -9.83 27.55 -1.80
C ILE A 172 -9.83 28.76 -2.73
N PRO A 173 -10.86 29.63 -2.66
CA PRO A 173 -10.98 30.80 -3.54
C PRO A 173 -9.76 31.72 -3.55
N ASP A 174 -9.00 31.77 -2.45
CA ASP A 174 -7.82 32.63 -2.26
C ASP A 174 -6.58 32.18 -3.03
N ILE A 175 -6.66 31.10 -3.83
CA ILE A 175 -5.57 30.64 -4.67
C ILE A 175 -5.55 31.44 -5.98
N ASP A 176 -4.40 32.07 -6.27
CA ASP A 176 -4.15 32.76 -7.54
C ASP A 176 -4.50 31.90 -8.76
N LEU A 177 -5.12 32.50 -9.78
CA LEU A 177 -5.65 31.79 -10.94
C LEU A 177 -4.57 31.01 -11.72
N LYS A 178 -3.35 31.54 -11.82
CA LYS A 178 -2.24 30.85 -12.51
C LYS A 178 -1.82 29.60 -11.73
N LEU A 179 -1.75 29.70 -10.41
CA LEU A 179 -1.49 28.54 -9.54
C LEU A 179 -2.65 27.54 -9.59
N ALA A 180 -3.90 27.99 -9.53
CA ALA A 180 -5.07 27.14 -9.61
C ALA A 180 -5.12 26.33 -10.92
N ASN A 181 -4.82 26.95 -12.06
CA ASN A 181 -4.75 26.24 -13.35
C ASN A 181 -3.63 25.19 -13.36
N LYS A 182 -2.44 25.53 -12.84
CA LYS A 182 -1.34 24.56 -12.71
C LYS A 182 -1.72 23.37 -11.80
N LEU A 183 -2.40 23.63 -10.68
CA LEU A 183 -2.90 22.58 -9.78
C LEU A 183 -3.96 21.72 -10.48
N LYS A 184 -4.87 22.33 -11.27
CA LYS A 184 -5.84 21.62 -12.11
C LYS A 184 -5.19 20.62 -13.05
N ASP A 185 -4.12 21.01 -13.71
CA ASP A 185 -3.40 20.13 -14.62
C ASP A 185 -2.69 18.99 -13.87
N ILE A 186 -2.05 19.27 -12.74
CA ILE A 186 -1.39 18.26 -11.90
C ILE A 186 -2.40 17.22 -11.41
N ILE A 187 -3.53 17.67 -10.86
CA ILE A 187 -4.53 16.81 -10.26
C ILE A 187 -5.15 15.90 -11.32
N LYS A 188 -5.51 16.45 -12.49
CA LYS A 188 -6.00 15.65 -13.63
C LYS A 188 -4.96 14.62 -14.09
N ARG A 189 -3.68 15.00 -14.20
CA ARG A 189 -2.59 14.09 -14.57
C ARG A 189 -2.47 12.91 -13.60
N HIS A 190 -2.69 13.13 -12.31
CA HIS A 190 -2.70 12.09 -11.28
C HIS A 190 -4.07 11.44 -11.07
N GLN A 191 -4.99 11.59 -12.03
CA GLN A 191 -6.33 11.01 -12.03
C GLN A 191 -7.19 11.44 -10.82
N GLY A 192 -6.92 12.60 -10.23
CA GLY A 192 -7.78 13.22 -9.22
C GLY A 192 -8.92 14.01 -9.85
N THR A 193 -9.94 14.31 -9.05
CA THR A 193 -11.11 15.11 -9.45
C THR A 193 -11.17 16.42 -8.68
N PHE A 194 -12.02 17.34 -9.16
CA PHE A 194 -12.31 18.59 -8.50
C PHE A 194 -13.73 18.62 -7.97
N THR A 195 -13.91 19.32 -6.85
CA THR A 195 -15.21 19.65 -6.29
C THR A 195 -15.18 21.10 -5.85
N ASP A 196 -16.28 21.83 -6.06
CA ASP A 196 -16.52 23.16 -5.50
C ASP A 196 -17.18 23.07 -4.11
N GLU A 197 -17.57 21.86 -3.69
CA GLU A 197 -18.16 21.60 -2.37
C GLU A 197 -17.08 21.13 -1.39
N LYS A 198 -16.76 21.99 -0.41
CA LYS A 198 -15.74 21.72 0.63
C LYS A 198 -16.01 20.43 1.41
N SER A 199 -17.28 20.11 1.66
CA SER A 199 -17.72 18.91 2.41
C SER A 199 -17.53 17.60 1.64
N LYS A 200 -17.50 17.63 0.30
CA LYS A 200 -17.32 16.44 -0.55
C LYS A 200 -15.86 16.16 -0.90
N ALA A 201 -14.95 17.07 -0.53
CA ALA A 201 -13.53 16.96 -0.86
C ALA A 201 -12.82 16.01 0.13
N SER A 202 -11.95 15.16 -0.40
CA SER A 202 -11.04 14.39 0.43
C SER A 202 -9.79 15.18 0.82
N HIS A 203 -9.46 16.24 0.08
CA HIS A 203 -8.32 17.12 0.36
C HIS A 203 -8.68 18.59 0.07
N HIS A 204 -8.13 19.50 0.87
CA HIS A 204 -8.24 20.93 0.69
C HIS A 204 -6.86 21.53 0.42
N ILE A 205 -6.74 22.38 -0.58
CA ILE A 205 -5.50 23.12 -0.86
C ILE A 205 -5.66 24.56 -0.41
N TYR A 206 -4.72 25.01 0.41
CA TYR A 206 -4.59 26.39 0.86
C TYR A 206 -3.36 27.02 0.19
N PRO A 207 -3.39 28.33 -0.13
CA PRO A 207 -2.17 29.04 -0.50
C PRO A 207 -1.16 28.98 0.65
N PHE A 208 0.13 28.94 0.33
CA PHE A 208 1.17 29.04 1.35
C PHE A 208 1.05 30.42 2.01
N PRO A 209 0.94 30.53 3.34
CA PRO A 209 0.90 31.83 3.99
C PRO A 209 2.23 32.53 3.73
N SER A 210 2.19 33.71 3.12
CA SER A 210 3.35 34.58 2.87
C SER A 210 3.99 35.16 4.15
N SER A 211 3.78 34.53 5.31
CA SER A 211 4.28 34.96 6.62
C SER A 211 5.36 34.02 7.15
N GLN A 212 6.33 33.66 6.30
CA GLN A 212 7.60 33.11 6.76
C GLN A 212 8.73 33.61 5.85
N GLU A 213 8.81 34.92 5.66
CA GLU A 213 10.09 35.59 5.39
C GLU A 213 10.68 35.96 6.76
N ASP A 214 11.84 35.37 7.08
CA ASP A 214 12.83 35.74 8.10
C ASP A 214 12.35 36.27 9.47
N GLY A 215 12.37 35.42 10.50
CA GLY A 215 12.34 35.90 11.88
C GLY A 215 12.17 34.83 12.95
N LYS A 216 13.30 34.38 13.53
CA LYS A 216 13.45 33.78 14.88
C LYS A 216 12.29 32.88 15.37
N LEU A 217 12.57 31.56 15.42
CA LEU A 217 11.93 30.67 16.37
C LEU A 217 12.32 31.11 17.80
N ILE A 218 11.47 31.91 18.44
CA ILE A 218 11.48 32.10 19.88
C ILE A 218 10.67 30.95 20.49
N PHE A 219 11.38 30.01 21.11
CA PHE A 219 10.79 29.08 22.07
C PHE A 219 10.45 29.87 23.34
N GLY A 220 9.18 29.83 23.73
CA GLY A 220 8.68 30.18 25.05
C GLY A 220 7.98 28.97 25.65
#